data_AF-A0A4Z0BJI9-F1
#
_entry.id   AF-A0A4Z0BJI9-F1
#
_cell.length_a   1.000
_cell.length_b   1.000
_cell.length_c   1.000
_cell.angle_alpha   90.00
_cell.angle_beta   90.00
_cell.angle_gamma   90.00
#
_symmetry.space_group_name_H-M   'P 1'
#
loop_
_entity.id
_entity.type
_entity.pdbx_description
1 polymer ?
#
loop_
_entity_poly.entity_id
_entity_poly.type
_entity_poly.pdbx_seq_one_letter_code
_entity_poly.pdbx_strand_id
1 'polypeptide(L)'
;MRSPSRPSPSFPAAPSLPRPGLVQCDDHGQVWLCEAVIRNGDIADWYLVRMSRLDGSDPVGDPVVLSPSEYQAFSTRRGLQAVLL
;
A
#
# COMPACT_ATOMS: atom_id res chain seq x y z
N MET A 1 -27.54 -8.62 -41.23
CA MET A 1 -27.65 -8.93 -39.79
C MET A 1 -26.30 -8.60 -39.14
N ARG A 2 -26.21 -7.58 -38.27
CA ARG A 2 -25.00 -7.27 -37.50
C ARG A 2 -25.31 -7.55 -36.03
N SER A 3 -24.62 -8.52 -35.44
CA SER A 3 -24.69 -8.80 -33.99
C SER A 3 -24.06 -7.63 -33.21
N PRO A 4 -24.60 -7.27 -32.02
CA PRO A 4 -24.04 -6.22 -31.20
C PRO A 4 -22.78 -6.70 -30.48
N SER A 5 -21.68 -5.97 -30.63
CA SER A 5 -20.47 -6.13 -29.83
C SER A 5 -20.80 -5.86 -28.36
N ARG A 6 -20.75 -6.91 -27.54
CA ARG A 6 -20.92 -6.84 -26.09
C ARG A 6 -19.83 -5.90 -25.51
N PRO A 7 -20.17 -4.87 -24.73
CA PRO A 7 -19.15 -4.13 -24.00
C PRO A 7 -18.50 -5.09 -22.99
N SER A 8 -17.18 -5.23 -23.06
CA SER A 8 -16.38 -5.89 -22.04
C SER A 8 -16.73 -5.29 -20.67
N PRO A 9 -16.89 -6.10 -19.61
CA PRO A 9 -17.05 -5.54 -18.28
C PRO A 9 -15.81 -4.72 -17.96
N SER A 10 -15.99 -3.40 -17.81
CA SER A 10 -15.03 -2.55 -17.12
C SER A 10 -14.93 -3.09 -15.71
N PHE A 11 -13.94 -3.94 -15.47
CA PHE A 11 -13.57 -4.30 -14.10
C PHE A 11 -13.30 -2.98 -13.37
N PRO A 12 -13.88 -2.77 -12.17
CA PRO A 12 -13.42 -1.66 -11.34
C PRO A 12 -11.92 -1.84 -11.22
N ALA A 13 -11.18 -0.77 -11.53
CA ALA A 13 -9.74 -0.75 -11.38
C ALA A 13 -9.42 -1.35 -10.01
N ALA A 14 -8.80 -2.53 -10.01
CA ALA A 14 -8.33 -3.13 -8.78
C ALA A 14 -7.54 -2.03 -8.07
N PRO A 15 -7.78 -1.77 -6.77
CA PRO A 15 -7.01 -0.76 -6.06
C PRO A 15 -5.55 -1.11 -6.32
N SER A 16 -4.85 -0.19 -6.99
CA SER A 16 -3.49 -0.40 -7.49
C SER A 16 -2.72 -1.03 -6.36
N LEU A 17 -2.34 -2.31 -6.49
CA LEU A 17 -1.58 -2.98 -5.44
C LEU A 17 -0.40 -2.04 -5.15
N PRO A 18 -0.20 -1.62 -3.90
CA PRO A 18 0.80 -0.61 -3.61
C PRO A 18 2.14 -1.15 -4.10
N ARG A 19 2.85 -0.36 -4.90
CA ARG A 19 4.17 -0.76 -5.40
C ARG A 19 5.10 -0.93 -4.19
N PRO A 20 5.97 -1.95 -4.16
CA PRO A 20 6.99 -2.04 -3.12
C PRO A 20 7.83 -0.75 -3.09
N GLY A 21 8.09 -0.24 -1.88
CA GLY A 21 8.85 1.00 -1.68
C GLY A 21 7.99 2.28 -1.69
N LEU A 22 6.79 2.22 -1.12
CA LEU A 22 5.86 3.35 -1.10
C LEU A 22 5.95 4.11 0.23
N VAL A 23 6.06 5.43 0.17
CA VAL A 23 5.98 6.30 1.34
C VAL A 23 4.53 6.68 1.57
N GLN A 24 4.01 6.41 2.77
CA GLN A 24 2.64 6.71 3.16
C GLN A 24 2.61 7.62 4.38
N CYS A 25 1.55 8.42 4.51
CA CYS A 25 1.28 9.25 5.67
C CYS A 25 -0.03 8.81 6.31
N ASP A 26 -0.08 8.74 7.64
CA ASP A 26 -1.31 8.54 8.39
C ASP A 26 -2.01 9.87 8.73
N ASP A 27 -3.24 9.79 9.25
CA ASP A 27 -4.06 10.95 9.60
C ASP A 27 -3.46 11.82 10.73
N HIS A 28 -2.46 11.31 11.45
CA HIS A 28 -1.73 12.04 12.48
C HIS A 28 -0.48 12.74 11.93
N GLY A 29 -0.25 12.69 10.62
CA GLY A 29 0.95 13.24 9.98
C GLY A 29 2.18 12.34 10.14
N GLN A 30 2.00 11.10 10.60
CA GLN A 30 3.09 10.15 10.75
C GLN A 30 3.41 9.51 9.40
N VAL A 31 4.69 9.54 9.04
CA VAL A 31 5.18 8.95 7.80
C VAL A 31 5.63 7.50 8.01
N TRP A 32 5.33 6.65 7.04
CA TRP A 32 5.62 5.23 7.00
C TRP A 32 6.29 4.88 5.68
N LEU A 33 7.39 4.14 5.74
CA LEU A 33 7.92 3.43 4.58
C LEU A 33 7.26 2.05 4.54
N CYS A 34 6.61 1.73 3.43
CA CYS A 34 5.86 0.49 3.24
C CYS A 34 6.44 -0.31 2.08
N GLU A 35 6.88 -1.54 2.37
CA GLU A 35 7.44 -2.45 1.39
C GLU A 35 6.63 -3.74 1.33
N ALA A 36 6.20 -4.12 0.12
CA ALA A 36 5.52 -5.38 -0.12
C ALA A 36 6.55 -6.50 -0.33
N VAL A 37 6.38 -7.60 0.40
CA VAL A 37 7.09 -8.85 0.15
C VAL A 37 6.35 -9.62 -0.91
N ILE A 38 6.97 -9.80 -2.06
CA ILE A 38 6.37 -10.57 -3.16
C ILE A 38 6.91 -11.99 -3.13
N ARG A 39 6.02 -12.99 -3.03
CA ARG A 39 6.35 -14.41 -3.17
C ARG A 39 5.42 -15.03 -4.20
N ASN A 40 5.99 -15.75 -5.16
CA ASN A 40 5.26 -16.40 -6.26
C ASN A 40 4.36 -15.44 -7.09
N GLY A 41 4.67 -14.15 -7.10
CA GLY A 41 3.88 -13.13 -7.82
C GLY A 41 2.76 -12.50 -6.99
N ASP A 42 2.53 -12.98 -5.78
CA ASP A 42 1.54 -12.43 -4.84
C ASP A 42 2.22 -11.70 -3.67
N ILE A 43 1.51 -10.76 -3.07
CA ILE A 43 1.98 -10.08 -1.84
C ILE A 43 1.79 -11.04 -0.67
N ALA A 44 2.89 -11.51 -0.11
CA ALA A 44 2.91 -12.40 1.04
C ALA A 44 2.76 -11.62 2.35
N ASP A 45 3.50 -10.52 2.49
CA ASP A 45 3.63 -9.75 3.73
C ASP A 45 3.92 -8.28 3.39
N TRP A 46 3.75 -7.39 4.37
CA TRP A 46 4.12 -5.98 4.31
C TRP A 46 5.10 -5.67 5.43
N TYR A 47 6.22 -5.04 5.09
CA TYR A 47 7.14 -4.42 6.04
C TYR A 47 6.80 -2.93 6.15
N LEU A 48 6.47 -2.49 7.37
CA LEU A 48 6.16 -1.11 7.67
C LEU A 48 7.20 -0.56 8.64
N VAL A 49 7.79 0.57 8.29
CA VAL A 49 8.75 1.24 9.16
C VAL A 49 8.31 2.68 9.38
N ARG A 50 8.20 3.08 10.64
CA ARG A 50 7.84 4.43 11.03
C ARG A 50 9.02 5.36 10.77
N MET A 51 8.82 6.48 10.09
CA MET A 51 9.86 7.48 9.85
C MET A 51 9.71 8.67 10.80
N SER A 52 10.77 9.17 11.42
CA SER A 52 10.70 10.36 12.30
C SER A 52 10.28 11.62 11.54
N ARG A 53 10.71 11.76 10.29
CA ARG A 53 10.48 12.92 9.44
C ARG A 53 10.41 12.52 7.96
N LEU A 54 9.73 13.35 7.16
CA LEU A 54 9.56 13.21 5.72
C LEU A 54 10.82 13.64 4.92
N ASP A 55 11.93 13.91 5.61
CA ASP A 55 13.22 14.36 5.04
C ASP A 55 14.18 13.19 4.70
N GLY A 56 13.72 11.94 4.86
CA GLY A 56 14.53 10.75 4.63
C GLY A 56 15.49 10.42 5.79
N SER A 57 15.31 11.03 6.96
CA SER A 57 16.04 10.64 8.18
C SER A 57 15.76 9.19 8.58
N ASP A 58 16.68 8.61 9.36
CA ASP A 58 16.65 7.22 9.80
C ASP A 58 15.28 6.77 10.32
N PRO A 59 14.86 5.53 9.99
CA PRO A 59 13.64 4.96 10.53
C PRO A 59 13.66 4.96 12.06
N VAL A 60 12.52 5.28 12.67
CA VAL A 60 12.35 5.29 14.11
C VAL A 60 11.54 4.07 14.54
N GLY A 61 12.26 3.13 15.14
CA GLY A 61 11.70 1.93 15.73
C GLY A 61 11.80 0.71 14.83
N ASP A 62 11.39 -0.43 15.39
CA ASP A 62 11.49 -1.71 14.71
C ASP A 62 10.49 -1.81 13.56
N PRO A 63 10.87 -2.46 12.45
CA PRO A 63 9.95 -2.77 11.37
C PRO A 63 8.82 -3.66 11.90
N VAL A 64 7.58 -3.31 11.54
CA VAL A 64 6.41 -4.14 11.79
C VAL A 64 6.13 -4.95 10.54
N VAL A 65 6.01 -6.27 10.70
CA VAL A 65 5.60 -7.18 9.62
C VAL A 65 4.11 -7.45 9.76
N LEU A 66 3.35 -7.20 8.70
CA LEU A 66 1.91 -7.44 8.67
C LEU A 66 1.57 -8.36 7.50
N SER A 67 0.70 -9.34 7.73
CA SER A 67 0.04 -10.05 6.64
C SER A 67 -0.84 -9.10 5.81
N PRO A 68 -1.30 -9.49 4.61
CA PRO A 68 -2.08 -8.60 3.75
C PRO A 68 -3.38 -8.08 4.39
N SER A 69 -4.08 -8.92 5.17
CA SER A 69 -5.30 -8.53 5.89
C SER A 69 -5.02 -7.59 7.06
N GLU A 70 -3.93 -7.82 7.79
CA GLU A 70 -3.50 -6.95 8.89
C GLU A 70 -3.06 -5.58 8.37
N TYR A 71 -2.34 -5.54 7.24
CA TYR A 71 -1.99 -4.29 6.58
C TYR A 71 -3.23 -3.52 6.14
N GLN A 72 -4.23 -4.19 5.56
CA GLN A 72 -5.47 -3.54 5.17
C GLN A 72 -6.20 -2.94 6.39
N ALA A 73 -6.33 -3.69 7.47
CA ALA A 73 -6.93 -3.20 8.72
C ALA A 73 -6.13 -2.02 9.32
N PHE A 74 -4.80 -2.11 9.32
CA PHE A 74 -3.91 -1.05 9.79
C PHE A 74 -4.07 0.22 8.95
N SER A 75 -3.99 0.08 7.63
CA SER A 75 -4.13 1.16 6.65
C SER A 75 -5.46 1.88 6.79
N THR A 76 -6.59 1.15 6.88
CA THR A 76 -7.91 1.74 7.10
C THR A 76 -8.04 2.42 8.45
N ARG A 77 -7.51 1.81 9.53
CA ARG A 77 -7.59 2.39 10.88
C ARG A 77 -6.79 3.69 11.00
N ARG A 78 -5.66 3.78 10.31
CA ARG A 78 -4.71 4.90 10.36
C ARG A 78 -4.96 5.96 9.28
N GLY A 79 -5.81 5.66 8.30
CA GLY A 79 -6.00 6.54 7.14
C GLY A 79 -4.75 6.67 6.28
N LEU A 80 -4.00 5.57 6.09
CA LEU A 80 -2.76 5.64 5.31
C LEU A 80 -3.04 6.09 3.87
N GLN A 81 -2.43 7.21 3.48
CA GLN A 81 -2.47 7.71 2.11
C GLN A 81 -1.08 7.70 1.51
N ALA A 82 -1.00 7.33 0.23
CA ALA A 82 0.24 7.43 -0.54
C ALA A 82 0.70 8.88 -0.62
N VAL A 83 1.97 9.13 -0.30
CA VAL A 83 2.61 10.42 -0.51
C VAL A 83 3.36 10.35 -1.83
N LEU A 84 2.99 11.19 -2.79
CA LEU A 84 3.82 11.46 -3.95
C LEU A 84 4.95 12.39 -3.50
N LEU A 85 6.18 11.87 -3.52
CA LEU A 85 7.40 12.67 -3.43
C LEU A 85 7.75 13.23 -4.81
#